data_AF-A0A6A6HGB2-F1
#
_entry.id   AF-A0A6A6HGB2-F1
#
_cell.length_a   1.000
_cell.length_b   1.000
_cell.length_c   1.000
_cell.angle_alpha   90.00
_cell.angle_beta   90.00
_cell.angle_gamma   90.00
#
_symmetry.space_group_name_H-M   'P 1'
#
loop_
_entity.id
_entity.type
_entity.pdbx_description
1 polymer ?
#
loop_
_entity_poly.entity_id
_entity_poly.type
_entity_poly.pdbx_seq_one_letter_code
_entity_poly.pdbx_strand_id
1 'polypeptide(L)'
;MAPAIIEAGPAAGPEVTLETKQAPKHDAEPIAHPDHEEYQYLRLIREILDRGEHRPDRTGTGTYSLFAPPGLKFSLSKASSESDPNASPTPILPLLTTKRVFLRAVIAELLWFVSGCTSSKPLSEQGVKIWDGNGSREYLDSVGLREREEGDLGPVYGFQWRHFGAEYENCHADYTGQGVDQLKEVIHKLKNNPYDRRIILSAWNPADLKKMALPPCHMFAQFYVSFSEDKARLSKATNGHAQDSGTNERKPKGTLHTQLYQRSCDMGLGVPFNIASYALLTHMLAHACDLFPGTLTHVMGDAHVYLDHVDALETQLERTPRPFPEIDIDREDRGQGIIDGWKVEELKVLGYDPWKGISMKMSV
;
A
#
# COMPACT_ATOMS: atom_id res chain seq x y z
N MET A 1 17.80 -17.29 24.15
CA MET A 1 16.85 -16.51 24.98
C MET A 1 15.50 -16.56 24.27
N ALA A 2 14.39 -16.73 25.00
CA ALA A 2 13.07 -16.84 24.38
C ALA A 2 12.72 -15.54 23.61
N PRO A 3 12.27 -15.60 22.35
CA PRO A 3 11.92 -14.41 21.58
C PRO A 3 10.66 -13.75 22.18
N ALA A 4 10.70 -12.43 22.25
CA ALA A 4 9.64 -11.61 22.84
C ALA A 4 8.33 -11.74 22.06
N ILE A 5 7.24 -12.06 22.77
CA ILE A 5 5.87 -12.03 22.26
C ILE A 5 5.50 -10.55 22.08
N ILE A 6 5.44 -10.05 20.85
CA ILE A 6 4.75 -8.79 20.58
C ILE A 6 3.28 -9.14 20.34
N GLU A 7 2.50 -9.15 21.43
CA GLU A 7 1.06 -8.95 21.29
C GLU A 7 0.86 -7.52 20.79
N ALA A 8 0.31 -7.36 19.59
CA ALA A 8 -0.33 -6.11 19.20
C ALA A 8 -1.63 -5.97 20.01
N GLY A 9 -1.50 -5.70 21.31
CA GLY A 9 -2.58 -5.19 22.15
C GLY A 9 -3.02 -3.81 21.65
N PRO A 10 -4.23 -3.35 21.99
CA PRO A 10 -4.69 -2.02 21.61
C PRO A 10 -3.72 -0.97 22.15
N ALA A 11 -3.14 -0.17 21.25
CA ALA A 11 -2.16 0.85 21.61
C ALA A 11 -2.80 1.91 22.53
N ALA A 12 -2.31 2.03 23.75
CA ALA A 12 -2.64 3.12 24.67
C ALA A 12 -1.80 4.36 24.30
N GLY A 13 -2.27 5.10 23.28
CA GLY A 13 -1.85 6.46 22.96
C GLY A 13 -3.11 7.34 22.85
N PRO A 14 -3.00 8.68 22.71
CA PRO A 14 -4.16 9.52 22.52
C PRO A 14 -4.98 8.96 21.36
N GLU A 15 -6.23 8.60 21.67
CA GLU A 15 -7.15 7.94 20.77
C GLU A 15 -7.53 8.94 19.68
N VAL A 16 -6.72 8.99 18.61
CA VAL A 16 -7.15 9.60 17.36
C VAL A 16 -8.20 8.66 16.80
N THR A 17 -9.46 9.00 17.05
CA THR A 17 -10.61 8.32 16.49
C THR A 17 -10.55 8.51 14.98
N LEU A 18 -9.94 7.55 14.27
CA LEU A 18 -10.29 7.33 12.87
C LEU A 18 -11.80 7.11 12.91
N GLU A 19 -12.58 8.00 12.28
CA GLU A 19 -14.02 7.81 12.10
C GLU A 19 -14.25 6.59 11.20
N THR A 20 -14.03 5.41 11.76
CA THR A 20 -14.68 4.19 11.31
C THR A 20 -16.10 4.33 11.85
N LYS A 21 -16.98 4.97 11.09
CA LYS A 21 -18.42 4.77 11.34
C LYS A 21 -18.65 3.27 11.25
N GLN A 22 -18.79 2.61 12.40
CA GLN A 22 -19.10 1.19 12.46
C GLN A 22 -20.37 1.00 11.65
N ALA A 23 -20.30 0.12 10.65
CA ALA A 23 -21.50 -0.35 9.99
C ALA A 23 -22.44 -0.95 11.05
N PRO A 24 -23.77 -0.86 10.88
CA PRO A 24 -24.69 -1.57 11.74
C PRO A 24 -24.25 -3.03 11.86
N LYS A 25 -24.17 -3.58 13.08
CA LYS A 25 -23.90 -5.00 13.28
C LYS A 25 -25.01 -5.78 12.57
N HIS A 26 -24.67 -6.44 11.47
CA HIS A 26 -25.55 -7.42 10.87
C HIS A 26 -25.38 -8.74 11.62
N ASP A 27 -26.40 -9.13 12.38
CA ASP A 27 -26.50 -10.46 13.02
C ASP A 27 -26.77 -11.59 11.99
N ALA A 28 -26.89 -11.24 10.70
CA ALA A 28 -27.06 -12.20 9.61
C ALA A 28 -25.70 -12.66 9.09
N GLU A 29 -25.58 -13.95 8.75
CA GLU A 29 -24.40 -14.45 8.05
C GLU A 29 -24.18 -13.68 6.73
N PRO A 30 -22.95 -13.26 6.43
CA PRO A 30 -22.67 -12.53 5.21
C PRO A 30 -22.96 -13.41 3.98
N ILE A 31 -23.72 -12.86 3.04
CA ILE A 31 -24.00 -13.54 1.77
C ILE A 31 -22.72 -13.52 0.94
N ALA A 32 -22.22 -14.71 0.58
CA ALA A 32 -21.05 -14.83 -0.27
C ALA A 32 -21.31 -14.23 -1.65
N HIS A 33 -20.53 -13.22 -2.03
CA HIS A 33 -20.47 -12.73 -3.41
C HIS A 33 -19.31 -13.45 -4.13
N PRO A 34 -19.58 -14.43 -5.02
CA PRO A 34 -18.55 -15.28 -5.61
C PRO A 34 -17.47 -14.49 -6.38
N ASP A 35 -17.82 -13.30 -6.86
CA ASP A 35 -16.92 -12.41 -7.62
C ASP A 35 -16.15 -11.40 -6.74
N HIS A 36 -16.26 -11.51 -5.40
CA HIS A 36 -15.56 -10.60 -4.50
C HIS A 36 -14.03 -10.72 -4.66
N GLU A 37 -13.35 -9.60 -4.90
CA GLU A 37 -11.94 -9.58 -5.29
C GLU A 37 -11.01 -10.15 -4.20
N GLU A 38 -11.40 -10.11 -2.91
CA GLU A 38 -10.66 -10.74 -1.79
C GLU A 38 -10.47 -12.25 -1.97
N TYR A 39 -11.35 -12.95 -2.70
CA TYR A 39 -11.16 -14.37 -2.99
C TYR A 39 -9.90 -14.66 -3.82
N GLN A 40 -9.31 -13.67 -4.50
CA GLN A 40 -8.01 -13.85 -5.15
C GLN A 40 -6.91 -14.15 -4.12
N TYR A 41 -6.88 -13.39 -3.01
CA TYR A 41 -5.93 -13.58 -1.92
C TYR A 41 -6.16 -14.91 -1.19
N LEU A 42 -7.41 -15.24 -0.86
CA LEU A 42 -7.74 -16.50 -0.17
C LEU A 42 -7.43 -17.72 -1.03
N ARG A 43 -7.71 -17.68 -2.33
CA ARG A 43 -7.36 -18.77 -3.25
C ARG A 43 -5.86 -18.97 -3.34
N LEU A 44 -5.07 -17.89 -3.36
CA LEU A 44 -3.62 -18.00 -3.39
C LEU A 44 -3.06 -18.60 -2.09
N ILE A 45 -3.59 -18.24 -0.92
CA ILE A 45 -3.22 -18.92 0.33
C ILE A 45 -3.50 -20.42 0.22
N ARG A 46 -4.71 -20.80 -0.20
CA ARG A 46 -5.07 -22.22 -0.35
C ARG A 46 -4.15 -22.94 -1.32
N GLU A 47 -3.82 -22.31 -2.44
CA GLU A 47 -2.87 -22.87 -3.41
C GLU A 47 -1.47 -23.06 -2.79
N ILE A 48 -0.96 -22.10 -2.02
CA ILE A 48 0.33 -22.23 -1.35
C ILE A 48 0.31 -23.38 -0.33
N LEU A 49 -0.77 -23.53 0.45
CA LEU A 49 -0.91 -24.62 1.42
C LEU A 49 -1.03 -25.99 0.74
N ASP A 50 -1.75 -26.08 -0.38
CA ASP A 50 -2.02 -27.35 -1.07
C ASP A 50 -0.82 -27.87 -1.87
N ARG A 51 -0.04 -26.96 -2.48
CA ARG A 51 1.02 -27.32 -3.45
C ARG A 51 2.30 -26.51 -3.35
N GLY A 52 2.43 -25.64 -2.36
CA GLY A 52 3.65 -24.85 -2.16
C GLY A 52 4.85 -25.76 -1.88
N GLU A 53 6.01 -25.40 -2.43
CA GLU A 53 7.26 -26.06 -2.09
C GLU A 53 7.60 -25.73 -0.63
N HIS A 54 7.90 -26.75 0.18
CA HIS A 54 8.48 -26.52 1.50
C HIS A 54 9.93 -26.02 1.36
N ARG A 55 10.21 -24.82 1.86
CA ARG A 55 11.52 -24.17 1.74
C ARG A 55 12.05 -23.75 3.11
N PRO A 56 13.33 -24.01 3.43
CA PRO A 56 13.98 -23.35 4.55
C PRO A 56 14.08 -21.84 4.27
N ASP A 57 14.05 -21.02 5.31
CA ASP A 57 14.19 -19.57 5.18
C ASP A 57 15.22 -19.02 6.19
N ARG A 58 15.60 -17.74 6.00
CA ARG A 58 16.63 -17.05 6.80
C ARG A 58 16.32 -16.95 8.30
N THR A 59 15.04 -16.97 8.67
CA THR A 59 14.52 -16.86 10.05
C THR A 59 14.54 -18.21 10.77
N GLY A 60 14.66 -19.32 10.02
CA GLY A 60 14.62 -20.68 10.56
C GLY A 60 13.22 -21.25 10.78
N THR A 61 12.16 -20.50 10.47
CA THR A 61 10.76 -20.94 10.62
C THR A 61 10.37 -22.00 9.58
N GLY A 62 10.83 -21.83 8.35
CA GLY A 62 10.36 -22.58 7.19
C GLY A 62 9.12 -21.95 6.56
N THR A 63 8.92 -22.20 5.27
CA THR A 63 7.76 -21.71 4.51
C THR A 63 7.22 -22.76 3.55
N TYR A 64 5.95 -22.64 3.19
CA TYR A 64 5.43 -23.13 1.91
C TYR A 64 5.44 -21.97 0.91
N SER A 65 5.94 -22.17 -0.31
CA SER A 65 6.13 -21.08 -1.28
C SER A 65 5.74 -21.47 -2.71
N LEU A 66 5.21 -20.49 -3.44
CA LEU A 66 5.04 -20.52 -4.89
C LEU A 66 5.80 -19.35 -5.52
N PHE A 67 6.53 -19.64 -6.60
CA PHE A 67 7.22 -18.62 -7.37
C PHE A 67 6.32 -18.09 -8.49
N ALA A 68 6.22 -16.77 -8.58
CA ALA A 68 5.49 -16.03 -9.60
C ALA A 68 4.04 -16.52 -9.81
N PRO A 69 3.21 -16.57 -8.75
CA PRO A 69 1.80 -16.93 -8.90
C PRO A 69 1.03 -15.89 -9.73
N PRO A 70 -0.21 -16.20 -10.18
CA PRO A 70 -1.06 -15.20 -10.81
C PRO A 70 -1.21 -13.93 -9.97
N GLY A 71 -1.08 -12.76 -10.61
CA GLY A 71 -1.19 -11.47 -9.91
C GLY A 71 -2.61 -11.22 -9.38
N LEU A 72 -2.71 -10.48 -8.27
CA LEU A 72 -3.98 -10.06 -7.69
C LEU A 72 -4.39 -8.72 -8.29
N LYS A 73 -5.65 -8.54 -8.67
CA LYS A 73 -6.13 -7.26 -9.21
C LYS A 73 -7.34 -6.76 -8.43
N PHE A 74 -7.26 -5.52 -7.95
CA PHE A 74 -8.30 -4.90 -7.14
C PHE A 74 -8.81 -3.62 -7.81
N SER A 75 -10.11 -3.44 -7.86
CA SER A 75 -10.72 -2.15 -8.18
C SER A 75 -10.53 -1.18 -7.02
N LEU A 76 -10.24 0.07 -7.34
CA LEU A 76 -10.12 1.17 -6.38
C LEU A 76 -11.32 2.09 -6.42
N SER A 77 -12.30 1.81 -7.29
CA SER A 77 -13.60 2.48 -7.27
C SER A 77 -14.72 1.52 -7.62
N LYS A 78 -15.92 1.77 -7.08
CA LYS A 78 -17.16 1.21 -7.63
C LYS A 78 -17.77 2.18 -8.65
N ALA A 79 -18.47 1.62 -9.63
CA ALA A 79 -19.19 2.41 -10.63
C ALA A 79 -20.17 3.37 -9.93
N SER A 80 -20.42 4.52 -10.56
CA SER A 80 -21.50 5.41 -10.16
C SER A 80 -22.83 4.65 -10.12
N SER A 81 -23.72 5.05 -9.20
CA SER A 81 -25.07 4.49 -9.10
C SER A 81 -25.72 4.39 -10.48
N GLU A 82 -26.43 3.28 -10.75
CA GLU A 82 -27.21 3.09 -11.99
C GLU A 82 -28.20 4.25 -12.25
N SER A 83 -28.58 4.98 -11.20
CA SER A 83 -29.46 6.14 -11.26
C SER A 83 -28.81 7.43 -11.80
N ASP A 84 -27.48 7.54 -11.81
CA ASP A 84 -26.77 8.69 -12.38
C ASP A 84 -25.46 8.26 -13.08
N PRO A 85 -25.48 8.03 -14.40
CA PRO A 85 -24.29 7.66 -15.16
C PRO A 85 -23.22 8.77 -15.22
N ASN A 86 -23.55 10.00 -14.79
CA ASN A 86 -22.60 11.11 -14.72
C ASN A 86 -21.97 11.29 -13.33
N ALA A 87 -22.43 10.56 -12.31
CA ALA A 87 -21.83 10.64 -10.98
C ALA A 87 -20.37 10.19 -11.01
N SER A 88 -19.56 10.78 -10.13
CA SER A 88 -18.17 10.34 -9.97
C SER A 88 -18.15 8.94 -9.36
N PRO A 89 -17.19 8.09 -9.79
CA PRO A 89 -17.02 6.77 -9.19
C PRO A 89 -16.70 6.93 -7.70
N THR A 90 -17.26 6.05 -6.87
CA THR A 90 -17.03 6.09 -5.41
C THR A 90 -15.72 5.35 -5.10
N PRO A 91 -14.73 6.01 -4.49
CA PRO A 91 -13.48 5.37 -4.11
C PRO A 91 -13.71 4.25 -3.07
N ILE A 92 -13.07 3.10 -3.30
CA ILE A 92 -13.04 1.98 -2.36
C ILE A 92 -11.60 1.59 -2.06
N LEU A 93 -11.38 1.03 -0.87
CA LEU A 93 -10.07 0.55 -0.45
C LEU A 93 -10.12 -0.98 -0.33
N PRO A 94 -9.29 -1.75 -1.07
CA PRO A 94 -9.17 -3.20 -0.90
C PRO A 94 -8.49 -3.54 0.43
N LEU A 95 -9.17 -3.26 1.53
CA LEU A 95 -8.78 -3.55 2.90
C LEU A 95 -9.45 -4.85 3.30
N LEU A 96 -8.64 -5.92 3.40
CA LEU A 96 -9.16 -7.27 3.61
C LEU A 96 -10.09 -7.35 4.81
N THR A 97 -11.14 -8.15 4.67
CA THR A 97 -12.24 -8.24 5.63
C THR A 97 -12.27 -9.57 6.35
N THR A 98 -11.73 -10.64 5.77
CA THR A 98 -11.59 -11.96 6.43
C THR A 98 -10.68 -11.92 7.66
N LYS A 99 -9.87 -10.87 7.81
CA LYS A 99 -9.09 -10.56 9.01
C LYS A 99 -8.92 -9.05 9.11
N ARG A 100 -9.13 -8.49 10.31
CA ARG A 100 -8.85 -7.07 10.59
C ARG A 100 -7.39 -6.72 10.27
N VAL A 101 -7.20 -5.77 9.36
CA VAL A 101 -5.90 -5.19 9.01
C VAL A 101 -5.63 -4.00 9.92
N PHE A 102 -4.36 -3.80 10.32
CA PHE A 102 -3.97 -2.69 11.19
C PHE A 102 -3.86 -1.36 10.41
N LEU A 103 -5.02 -0.82 10.02
CA LEU A 103 -5.14 0.35 9.13
C LEU A 103 -4.31 1.57 9.58
N ARG A 104 -4.31 1.89 10.87
CA ARG A 104 -3.54 3.04 11.39
C ARG A 104 -2.04 2.89 11.10
N ALA A 105 -1.51 1.67 11.23
CA ALA A 105 -0.12 1.39 10.88
C ALA A 105 0.12 1.51 9.37
N VAL A 106 -0.82 1.05 8.52
CA VAL A 106 -0.74 1.20 7.06
C VAL A 106 -0.59 2.66 6.66
N ILE A 107 -1.45 3.52 7.21
CA ILE A 107 -1.43 4.95 6.90
C ILE A 107 -0.15 5.60 7.42
N ALA A 108 0.20 5.35 8.69
CA ALA A 108 1.40 5.95 9.30
C ALA A 108 2.69 5.54 8.59
N GLU A 109 2.84 4.27 8.22
CA GLU A 109 3.99 3.78 7.47
C GLU A 109 4.05 4.38 6.06
N LEU A 110 2.92 4.49 5.36
CA LEU A 110 2.91 5.11 4.04
C LEU A 110 3.35 6.57 4.11
N LEU A 111 2.86 7.34 5.07
CA LEU A 111 3.28 8.74 5.27
C LEU A 111 4.75 8.84 5.68
N TRP A 112 5.27 7.86 6.43
CA TRP A 112 6.69 7.73 6.75
C TRP A 112 7.55 7.44 5.51
N PHE A 113 7.09 6.58 4.60
CA PHE A 113 7.76 6.39 3.30
C PHE A 113 7.72 7.66 2.46
N VAL A 114 6.57 8.33 2.39
CA VAL A 114 6.40 9.58 1.65
C VAL A 114 7.38 10.62 2.18
N SER A 115 7.53 10.81 3.49
CA SER A 115 8.43 11.82 4.05
C SER A 115 9.93 11.53 3.84
N GLY A 116 10.30 10.36 3.34
CA GLY A 116 11.70 9.95 3.19
C GLY A 116 12.39 9.56 4.49
N CYS A 117 11.64 9.40 5.59
CA CYS A 117 12.19 9.04 6.88
C CYS A 117 12.78 7.62 6.85
N THR A 118 13.88 7.41 7.59
CA THR A 118 14.58 6.12 7.69
C THR A 118 14.76 5.65 9.13
N SER A 119 14.29 6.43 10.11
CA SER A 119 14.26 6.02 11.52
C SER A 119 12.95 5.32 11.85
N SER A 120 12.98 4.19 12.56
CA SER A 120 11.75 3.55 13.07
C SER A 120 11.09 4.35 14.21
N LYS A 121 11.86 5.19 14.93
CA LYS A 121 11.42 5.86 16.16
C LYS A 121 10.12 6.67 16.01
N PRO A 122 9.91 7.50 14.96
CA PRO A 122 8.67 8.25 14.80
C PRO A 122 7.43 7.37 14.61
N LEU A 123 7.58 6.16 14.06
CA LEU A 123 6.48 5.18 14.01
C LEU A 123 6.23 4.57 15.40
N SER A 124 7.30 4.17 16.10
CA SER A 124 7.21 3.58 17.44
C SER A 124 6.58 4.55 18.45
N GLU A 125 6.91 5.85 18.39
CA GLU A 125 6.34 6.93 19.22
C GLU A 125 4.84 7.10 18.99
N GLN A 126 4.37 6.82 17.78
CA GLN A 126 2.95 6.77 17.46
C GLN A 126 2.31 5.44 17.87
N GLY A 127 3.03 4.48 18.46
CA GLY A 127 2.53 3.15 18.80
C GLY A 127 2.47 2.19 17.61
N VAL A 128 3.14 2.49 16.51
CA VAL A 128 3.28 1.62 15.33
C VAL A 128 4.65 0.93 15.39
N LYS A 129 4.66 -0.33 15.83
CA LYS A 129 5.89 -1.08 16.18
C LYS A 129 6.40 -2.04 15.11
N ILE A 130 5.91 -1.91 13.88
CA ILE A 130 6.16 -2.89 12.80
C ILE A 130 7.63 -2.94 12.36
N TRP A 131 8.41 -1.89 12.62
CA TRP A 131 9.85 -1.82 12.31
C TRP A 131 10.76 -2.00 13.53
N ASP A 132 10.21 -2.12 14.74
CA ASP A 132 11.01 -2.18 15.98
C ASP A 132 11.95 -3.40 15.99
N GLY A 133 11.48 -4.55 15.51
CA GLY A 133 12.28 -5.77 15.41
C GLY A 133 13.51 -5.59 14.52
N ASN A 134 13.30 -5.08 13.29
CA ASN A 134 14.37 -4.84 12.33
C ASN A 134 15.25 -3.62 12.66
N GLY A 135 14.76 -2.70 13.50
CA GLY A 135 15.51 -1.54 14.00
C GLY A 135 16.26 -1.80 15.30
N SER A 136 16.06 -2.95 15.95
CA SER A 136 16.69 -3.26 17.23
C SER A 136 18.21 -3.37 17.13
N ARG A 137 18.91 -3.06 18.23
CA ARG A 137 20.38 -3.20 18.30
C ARG A 137 20.85 -4.61 17.94
N GLU A 138 20.16 -5.63 18.47
CA GLU A 138 20.48 -7.04 18.22
C GLU A 138 20.38 -7.39 16.73
N TYR A 139 19.29 -6.98 16.07
CA TYR A 139 19.10 -7.27 14.65
C TYR A 139 20.11 -6.52 13.78
N LEU A 140 20.33 -5.22 14.02
CA LEU A 140 21.31 -4.42 13.26
C LEU A 140 22.73 -5.00 13.37
N ASP A 141 23.12 -5.49 14.56
CA ASP A 141 24.41 -6.17 14.74
C ASP A 141 24.49 -7.48 13.96
N SER A 142 23.38 -8.25 13.92
CA SER A 142 23.31 -9.53 13.21
C SER A 142 23.48 -9.39 11.69
N VAL A 143 23.05 -8.26 11.12
CA VAL A 143 23.19 -7.94 9.69
C VAL A 143 24.43 -7.10 9.36
N GLY A 144 25.31 -6.87 10.36
CA GLY A 144 26.60 -6.22 10.16
C GLY A 144 26.58 -4.68 10.18
N LEU A 145 25.49 -4.06 10.64
CA LEU A 145 25.29 -2.60 10.71
C LEU A 145 25.56 -2.08 12.14
N ARG A 146 26.75 -2.38 12.66
CA ARG A 146 27.11 -2.11 14.07
C ARG A 146 27.29 -0.63 14.38
N GLU A 147 27.64 0.15 13.37
CA GLU A 147 27.85 1.59 13.43
C GLU A 147 26.55 2.40 13.45
N ARG A 148 25.43 1.80 13.02
CA ARG A 148 24.12 2.45 13.04
C ARG A 148 23.60 2.59 14.46
N GLU A 149 22.87 3.66 14.76
CA GLU A 149 22.12 3.71 16.01
C GLU A 149 20.88 2.80 15.97
N GLU A 150 20.37 2.44 17.13
CA GLU A 150 19.09 1.71 17.22
C GLU A 150 17.96 2.53 16.58
N GLY A 151 17.22 1.87 15.70
CA GLY A 151 16.14 2.45 14.90
C GLY A 151 16.57 3.06 13.56
N ASP A 152 17.86 3.21 13.25
CA ASP A 152 18.31 3.63 11.91
C ASP A 152 18.25 2.43 10.94
N LEU A 153 17.27 2.43 10.04
CA LEU A 153 17.04 1.33 9.09
C LEU A 153 17.93 1.43 7.84
N GLY A 154 18.70 2.52 7.69
CA GLY A 154 19.48 2.81 6.49
C GLY A 154 18.64 3.35 5.32
N PRO A 155 19.20 3.40 4.11
CA PRO A 155 18.57 4.00 2.93
C PRO A 155 17.46 3.10 2.33
N VAL A 156 16.44 2.79 3.13
CA VAL A 156 15.31 1.93 2.75
C VAL A 156 14.26 2.68 1.93
N TYR A 157 13.13 2.04 1.64
CA TYR A 157 11.95 2.53 0.91
C TYR A 157 11.85 4.05 0.68
N GLY A 158 11.43 4.83 1.68
CA GLY A 158 11.17 6.26 1.55
C GLY A 158 12.40 7.05 1.12
N PHE A 159 13.57 6.70 1.65
CA PHE A 159 14.83 7.31 1.20
C PHE A 159 15.05 7.07 -0.30
N GLN A 160 14.86 5.84 -0.78
CA GLN A 160 14.97 5.58 -2.22
C GLN A 160 13.89 6.31 -3.02
N TRP A 161 12.68 6.52 -2.47
CA TRP A 161 11.63 7.27 -3.17
C TRP A 161 11.95 8.76 -3.33
N ARG A 162 12.61 9.38 -2.34
CA ARG A 162 12.85 10.83 -2.29
C ARG A 162 14.28 11.24 -2.64
N HIS A 163 15.24 10.34 -2.46
CA HIS A 163 16.68 10.59 -2.50
C HIS A 163 17.44 9.47 -3.21
N PHE A 164 16.86 8.88 -4.28
CA PHE A 164 17.47 7.74 -4.97
C PHE A 164 18.90 8.06 -5.43
N GLY A 165 19.87 7.23 -5.01
CA GLY A 165 21.28 7.38 -5.34
C GLY A 165 22.04 8.45 -4.56
N ALA A 166 21.44 9.10 -3.56
CA ALA A 166 22.16 9.94 -2.61
C ALA A 166 23.06 9.09 -1.70
N GLU A 167 24.19 9.66 -1.27
CA GLU A 167 25.08 9.01 -0.29
C GLU A 167 24.41 9.02 1.09
N TYR A 168 24.06 7.83 1.60
CA TYR A 168 23.49 7.72 2.94
C TYR A 168 24.55 7.94 4.02
N GLU A 169 24.21 8.77 5.00
CA GLU A 169 25.03 9.11 6.17
C GLU A 169 24.41 8.48 7.43
N ASN A 170 23.25 8.98 7.88
CA ASN A 170 22.50 8.50 9.05
C ASN A 170 21.04 8.98 8.98
N CYS A 171 20.18 8.47 9.86
CA CYS A 171 18.75 8.81 9.85
C CYS A 171 18.38 10.24 10.29
N HIS A 172 19.35 11.08 10.70
CA HIS A 172 19.13 12.48 11.10
C HIS A 172 19.62 13.50 10.08
N ALA A 173 20.36 13.07 9.05
CA ALA A 173 20.91 13.95 8.06
C ALA A 173 19.83 14.57 7.17
N ASP A 174 20.07 15.80 6.70
CA ASP A 174 19.20 16.47 5.74
C ASP A 174 19.58 16.09 4.30
N TYR A 175 18.73 15.28 3.68
CA TYR A 175 18.87 14.84 2.30
C TYR A 175 18.17 15.74 1.28
N THR A 176 17.66 16.91 1.70
CA THR A 176 16.94 17.83 0.81
C THR A 176 17.78 18.19 -0.42
N GLY A 177 17.22 17.93 -1.61
CA GLY A 177 17.88 18.20 -2.89
C GLY A 177 18.97 17.20 -3.28
N GLN A 178 19.23 16.17 -2.48
CA GLN A 178 20.17 15.10 -2.81
C GLN A 178 19.46 13.94 -3.52
N GLY A 179 20.16 13.31 -4.46
CA GLY A 179 19.66 12.17 -5.24
C GLY A 179 18.52 12.54 -6.19
N VAL A 180 17.70 11.55 -6.56
CA VAL A 180 16.51 11.73 -7.41
C VAL A 180 15.23 11.58 -6.58
N ASP A 181 14.41 12.64 -6.55
CA ASP A 181 13.06 12.59 -5.99
C ASP A 181 12.08 11.99 -7.01
N GLN A 182 12.00 10.65 -7.00
CA GLN A 182 11.15 9.88 -7.90
C GLN A 182 9.67 10.18 -7.68
N LEU A 183 9.26 10.43 -6.43
CA LEU A 183 7.86 10.70 -6.10
C LEU A 183 7.39 12.04 -6.70
N LYS A 184 8.24 13.07 -6.61
CA LYS A 184 8.01 14.34 -7.29
C LYS A 184 7.95 14.19 -8.81
N GLU A 185 8.82 13.37 -9.40
CA GLU A 185 8.81 13.08 -10.84
C GLU A 185 7.53 12.35 -11.27
N VAL A 186 7.06 11.37 -10.49
CA VAL A 186 5.80 10.66 -10.71
C VAL A 186 4.64 11.66 -10.74
N ILE A 187 4.50 12.51 -9.72
CA ILE A 187 3.42 13.50 -9.65
C ILE A 187 3.50 14.49 -10.83
N HIS A 188 4.71 14.95 -11.16
CA HIS A 188 4.92 15.82 -12.31
C HIS A 188 4.43 15.18 -13.62
N LYS A 189 4.79 13.91 -13.86
CA LYS A 189 4.38 13.17 -15.06
C LYS A 189 2.87 12.93 -15.08
N LEU A 190 2.27 12.54 -13.95
CA LEU A 190 0.81 12.35 -13.87
C LEU A 190 0.03 13.63 -14.22
N LYS A 191 0.51 14.80 -13.79
CA LYS A 191 -0.14 16.09 -14.08
C LYS A 191 0.10 16.59 -15.50
N ASN A 192 1.34 16.43 -16.02
CA ASN A 192 1.78 17.14 -17.23
C ASN A 192 1.98 16.24 -18.44
N ASN A 193 2.25 14.95 -18.24
CA ASN A 193 2.47 13.97 -19.31
C ASN A 193 1.83 12.61 -18.97
N PRO A 194 0.50 12.53 -18.77
CA PRO A 194 -0.16 11.33 -18.25
C PRO A 194 -0.10 10.10 -19.18
N TYR A 195 0.24 10.29 -20.45
CA TYR A 195 0.47 9.20 -21.41
C TYR A 195 1.89 8.62 -21.37
N ASP A 196 2.77 9.18 -20.52
CA ASP A 196 4.13 8.68 -20.36
C ASP A 196 4.11 7.21 -19.91
N ARG A 197 4.99 6.40 -20.50
CA ARG A 197 5.13 4.98 -20.16
C ARG A 197 6.22 4.72 -19.13
N ARG A 198 6.84 5.77 -18.58
CA ARG A 198 7.92 5.74 -17.57
C ARG A 198 7.52 6.44 -16.28
N ILE A 199 6.26 6.33 -15.87
CA ILE A 199 5.80 6.79 -14.56
C ILE A 199 6.06 5.65 -13.57
N ILE A 200 7.25 5.65 -12.96
CA ILE A 200 7.81 4.52 -12.22
C ILE A 200 8.37 5.02 -10.88
N LEU A 201 8.27 4.18 -9.85
CA LEU A 201 8.85 4.36 -8.53
C LEU A 201 9.60 3.08 -8.13
N SER A 202 10.90 3.18 -7.83
CA SER A 202 11.74 2.05 -7.43
C SER A 202 12.39 2.25 -6.07
N ALA A 203 12.33 1.23 -5.21
CA ALA A 203 13.14 1.14 -4.00
C ALA A 203 14.36 0.23 -4.19
N TRP A 204 14.50 -0.45 -5.33
CA TRP A 204 15.62 -1.38 -5.55
C TRP A 204 16.87 -0.64 -6.03
N ASN A 205 17.80 -0.38 -5.12
CA ASN A 205 19.12 0.17 -5.43
C ASN A 205 20.22 -0.85 -5.07
N PRO A 206 20.79 -1.58 -6.05
CA PRO A 206 21.84 -2.57 -5.82
C PRO A 206 23.07 -2.03 -5.08
N ALA A 207 23.42 -0.75 -5.26
CA ALA A 207 24.57 -0.13 -4.61
C ALA A 207 24.36 0.05 -3.09
N ASP A 208 23.10 0.19 -2.66
CA ASP A 208 22.75 0.47 -1.27
C ASP A 208 22.22 -0.75 -0.50
N LEU A 209 21.95 -1.90 -1.15
CA LEU A 209 21.34 -3.06 -0.48
C LEU A 209 22.08 -3.49 0.80
N LYS A 210 23.40 -3.41 0.82
CA LYS A 210 24.23 -3.77 1.98
C LYS A 210 24.17 -2.75 3.12
N LYS A 211 23.62 -1.56 2.86
CA LYS A 211 23.45 -0.48 3.84
C LYS A 211 22.09 -0.56 4.54
N MET A 212 21.14 -1.34 4.02
CA MET A 212 19.77 -1.41 4.50
C MET A 212 19.60 -2.49 5.58
N ALA A 213 18.86 -2.18 6.64
CA ALA A 213 18.50 -3.17 7.67
C ALA A 213 17.70 -4.34 7.07
N LEU A 214 16.81 -4.04 6.12
CA LEU A 214 16.09 -5.04 5.35
C LEU A 214 15.95 -4.58 3.90
N PRO A 215 16.40 -5.37 2.91
CA PRO A 215 16.19 -5.04 1.50
C PRO A 215 14.70 -4.91 1.15
N PRO A 216 14.29 -3.96 0.29
CA PRO A 216 12.88 -3.71 -0.02
C PRO A 216 12.13 -4.94 -0.52
N CYS A 217 10.99 -5.24 0.08
CA CYS A 217 10.10 -6.31 -0.38
C CYS A 217 9.27 -5.84 -1.58
N HIS A 218 8.49 -4.77 -1.40
CA HIS A 218 7.79 -4.06 -2.47
C HIS A 218 8.75 -3.06 -3.13
N MET A 219 9.39 -3.51 -4.20
CA MET A 219 10.58 -2.84 -4.70
C MET A 219 10.33 -1.93 -5.90
N PHE A 220 9.18 -2.07 -6.57
CA PHE A 220 8.91 -1.39 -7.84
C PHE A 220 7.41 -1.18 -8.03
N ALA A 221 7.01 0.03 -8.43
CA ALA A 221 5.66 0.32 -8.87
C ALA A 221 5.65 1.11 -10.18
N GLN A 222 4.69 0.80 -11.04
CA GLN A 222 4.42 1.54 -12.27
C GLN A 222 3.01 2.10 -12.22
N PHE A 223 2.86 3.33 -12.71
CA PHE A 223 1.59 4.02 -12.82
C PHE A 223 1.19 4.18 -14.27
N TYR A 224 -0.12 4.16 -14.52
CA TYR A 224 -0.70 4.27 -15.86
C TYR A 224 -2.00 5.09 -15.80
N VAL A 225 -2.15 6.07 -16.70
CA VAL A 225 -3.40 6.84 -16.80
C VAL A 225 -4.17 6.41 -18.04
N SER A 226 -5.40 5.94 -17.84
CA SER A 226 -6.35 5.67 -18.91
C SER A 226 -7.34 6.84 -19.06
N PHE A 227 -7.84 7.03 -20.27
CA PHE A 227 -8.90 8.00 -20.57
C PHE A 227 -10.01 7.25 -21.30
N SER A 228 -11.25 7.33 -20.82
CA SER A 228 -12.40 6.67 -21.48
C SER A 228 -12.62 7.23 -22.89
N GLU A 229 -12.85 6.34 -23.87
CA GLU A 229 -13.04 6.72 -25.28
C GLU A 229 -14.21 7.68 -25.49
N ASP A 230 -15.30 7.55 -24.73
CA ASP A 230 -16.48 8.40 -24.89
C ASP A 230 -16.17 9.86 -24.55
N LYS A 231 -15.32 10.10 -23.54
CA LYS A 231 -14.89 11.46 -23.15
C LYS A 231 -13.77 12.01 -24.02
N ALA A 232 -12.96 11.14 -24.64
CA ALA A 232 -11.89 11.53 -25.57
C ALA A 232 -12.41 11.84 -26.99
N ARG A 233 -13.56 11.27 -27.40
CA ARG A 233 -14.24 11.59 -28.67
C ARG A 233 -14.91 12.97 -28.62
N LEU A 234 -15.53 13.33 -27.50
CA LEU A 234 -16.10 14.66 -27.26
C LEU A 234 -15.06 15.78 -27.38
N SER A 235 -13.84 15.60 -26.85
CA SER A 235 -12.78 16.61 -26.95
C SER A 235 -12.09 16.68 -28.32
N LYS A 236 -12.31 15.70 -29.21
CA LYS A 236 -11.78 15.71 -30.59
C LYS A 236 -12.75 16.31 -31.59
N ALA A 237 -14.05 16.25 -31.33
CA ALA A 237 -15.08 16.86 -32.19
C ALA A 237 -15.07 18.40 -32.17
N THR A 238 -14.49 19.03 -31.14
CA THR A 238 -14.47 20.49 -30.95
C THR A 238 -13.17 21.16 -31.45
N ASN A 239 -12.17 20.38 -31.87
CA ASN A 239 -10.92 20.89 -32.45
C ASN A 239 -10.98 21.17 -33.97
N GLY A 240 -12.16 21.10 -34.59
CA GLY A 240 -12.42 21.55 -35.95
C GLY A 240 -13.33 22.78 -35.95
N HIS A 241 -12.74 23.97 -35.87
CA HIS A 241 -13.39 25.30 -35.78
C HIS A 241 -13.78 25.77 -34.36
N ALA A 242 -12.78 26.04 -33.52
CA ALA A 242 -12.98 26.91 -32.37
C ALA A 242 -13.00 28.39 -32.84
N GLN A 243 -14.20 28.86 -33.17
CA GLN A 243 -14.53 30.28 -33.02
C GLN A 243 -15.00 30.47 -31.57
N ASP A 244 -14.39 31.46 -30.93
CA ASP A 244 -14.61 31.96 -29.57
C ASP A 244 -16.07 31.84 -29.09
N SER A 245 -16.39 30.74 -28.40
CA SER A 245 -17.59 30.60 -27.59
C SER A 245 -17.15 30.15 -26.21
N GLY A 246 -17.40 31.00 -25.21
CA GLY A 246 -16.90 30.90 -23.83
C GLY A 246 -17.45 29.74 -23.00
N THR A 247 -17.52 28.54 -23.56
CA THR A 247 -17.81 27.32 -22.81
C THR A 247 -16.49 26.71 -22.34
N ASN A 248 -16.26 26.71 -21.02
CA ASN A 248 -15.14 26.05 -20.35
C ASN A 248 -15.19 24.53 -20.61
N GLU A 249 -14.68 24.05 -21.75
CA GLU A 249 -14.53 22.63 -22.03
C GLU A 249 -13.48 22.02 -21.10
N ARG A 250 -13.95 21.36 -20.04
CA ARG A 250 -13.09 20.73 -19.04
C ARG A 250 -12.40 19.51 -19.69
N LYS A 251 -11.07 19.50 -19.73
CA LYS A 251 -10.28 18.34 -20.18
C LYS A 251 -10.81 17.06 -19.50
N PRO A 252 -10.91 15.93 -20.22
CA PRO A 252 -11.40 14.69 -19.65
C PRO A 252 -10.48 14.22 -18.52
N LYS A 253 -11.04 14.02 -17.33
CA LYS A 253 -10.33 13.51 -16.17
C LYS A 253 -9.92 12.05 -16.38
N GLY A 254 -8.63 11.76 -16.23
CA GLY A 254 -8.06 10.42 -16.41
C GLY A 254 -8.27 9.51 -15.20
N THR A 255 -8.04 8.22 -15.39
CA THR A 255 -8.12 7.18 -14.34
C THR A 255 -6.73 6.59 -14.10
N LEU A 256 -6.24 6.68 -12.86
CA LEU A 256 -4.92 6.23 -12.43
C LEU A 256 -4.96 4.76 -12.01
N HIS A 257 -4.15 3.94 -12.65
CA HIS A 257 -3.92 2.54 -12.31
C HIS A 257 -2.49 2.37 -11.81
N THR A 258 -2.29 1.39 -10.92
CA THR A 258 -0.99 1.08 -10.33
C THR A 258 -0.72 -0.42 -10.49
N GLN A 259 0.49 -0.75 -10.92
CA GLN A 259 1.04 -2.09 -10.83
C GLN A 259 2.18 -2.10 -9.81
N LEU A 260 2.10 -2.99 -8.83
CA LEU A 260 3.11 -3.23 -7.81
C LEU A 260 3.84 -4.54 -8.13
N TYR A 261 5.17 -4.54 -8.07
CA TYR A 261 5.97 -5.75 -8.01
C TYR A 261 6.62 -5.90 -6.63
N GLN A 262 6.34 -7.05 -5.99
CA GLN A 262 6.88 -7.42 -4.70
C GLN A 262 7.70 -8.72 -4.84
N ARG A 263 8.99 -8.70 -4.47
CA ARG A 263 9.86 -9.87 -4.64
C ARG A 263 9.59 -11.02 -3.66
N SER A 264 9.03 -10.69 -2.50
CA SER A 264 8.94 -11.56 -1.32
C SER A 264 7.68 -11.18 -0.56
N CYS A 265 6.74 -12.11 -0.49
CA CYS A 265 5.34 -11.84 -0.15
C CYS A 265 4.90 -12.78 0.96
N ASP A 266 5.04 -12.33 2.20
CA ASP A 266 4.44 -12.98 3.36
C ASP A 266 2.92 -12.83 3.25
N MET A 267 2.25 -13.94 2.93
CA MET A 267 0.81 -13.97 2.73
C MET A 267 0.03 -13.81 4.04
N GLY A 268 0.61 -14.18 5.18
CA GLY A 268 -0.02 -14.09 6.50
C GLY A 268 -0.08 -12.66 7.02
N LEU A 269 1.04 -11.93 6.97
CA LEU A 269 1.15 -10.59 7.55
C LEU A 269 1.34 -9.48 6.51
N GLY A 270 2.33 -9.63 5.62
CA GLY A 270 2.79 -8.55 4.73
C GLY A 270 1.80 -8.19 3.62
N VAL A 271 1.31 -9.18 2.87
CA VAL A 271 0.49 -8.95 1.66
C VAL A 271 -0.78 -8.14 1.93
N PRO A 272 -1.59 -8.42 2.97
CA PRO A 272 -2.75 -7.59 3.32
C PRO A 272 -2.37 -6.12 3.56
N PHE A 273 -1.22 -5.88 4.20
CA PHE A 273 -0.69 -4.55 4.47
C PHE A 273 -0.24 -3.86 3.18
N ASN A 274 0.47 -4.57 2.30
CA ASN A 274 0.99 -4.03 1.04
C ASN A 274 -0.12 -3.73 0.02
N ILE A 275 -1.19 -4.53 -0.03
CA ILE A 275 -2.39 -4.24 -0.82
C ILE A 275 -2.99 -2.89 -0.38
N ALA A 276 -3.25 -2.74 0.92
CA ALA A 276 -3.84 -1.51 1.47
C ALA A 276 -2.93 -0.30 1.27
N SER A 277 -1.62 -0.45 1.50
CA SER A 277 -0.63 0.64 1.37
C SER A 277 -0.54 1.18 -0.06
N TYR A 278 -0.38 0.32 -1.07
CA TYR A 278 -0.28 0.79 -2.46
C TYR A 278 -1.61 1.21 -3.06
N ALA A 279 -2.74 0.64 -2.61
CA ALA A 279 -4.05 1.18 -2.94
C ALA A 279 -4.22 2.60 -2.39
N LEU A 280 -3.84 2.84 -1.15
CA LEU A 280 -3.88 4.15 -0.51
C LEU A 280 -2.94 5.16 -1.20
N LEU A 281 -1.71 4.76 -1.54
CA LEU A 281 -0.80 5.59 -2.33
C LEU A 281 -1.41 5.99 -3.67
N THR A 282 -2.10 5.05 -4.34
CA THR A 282 -2.79 5.32 -5.60
C THR A 282 -3.91 6.35 -5.42
N HIS A 283 -4.70 6.22 -4.35
CA HIS A 283 -5.73 7.20 -3.99
C HIS A 283 -5.14 8.59 -3.71
N MET A 284 -4.06 8.66 -2.94
CA MET A 284 -3.37 9.93 -2.65
C MET A 284 -2.85 10.60 -3.92
N LEU A 285 -2.17 9.84 -4.79
CA LEU A 285 -1.66 10.36 -6.06
C LEU A 285 -2.79 10.78 -7.01
N ALA A 286 -3.87 9.99 -7.09
CA ALA A 286 -5.03 10.32 -7.90
C ALA A 286 -5.69 11.62 -7.43
N HIS A 287 -5.89 11.77 -6.12
CA HIS A 287 -6.42 12.99 -5.52
C HIS A 287 -5.54 14.20 -5.84
N ALA A 288 -4.22 14.07 -5.62
CA ALA A 288 -3.26 15.15 -5.84
C ALA A 288 -3.07 15.57 -7.29
N CYS A 289 -3.40 14.69 -8.23
CA CYS A 289 -3.27 14.94 -9.67
C CYS A 289 -4.62 15.21 -10.36
N ASP A 290 -5.72 15.34 -9.61
CA ASP A 290 -7.08 15.40 -10.15
C ASP A 290 -7.39 14.25 -11.13
N LEU A 291 -7.11 13.01 -10.73
CA LEU A 291 -7.42 11.77 -11.44
C LEU A 291 -8.46 10.95 -10.66
N PHE A 292 -9.11 9.99 -11.31
CA PHE A 292 -9.91 8.97 -10.65
C PHE A 292 -9.03 7.78 -10.25
N PRO A 293 -9.25 7.16 -9.09
CA PRO A 293 -8.54 5.93 -8.73
C PRO A 293 -9.12 4.73 -9.50
N GLY A 294 -8.26 4.04 -10.24
CA GLY A 294 -8.60 2.94 -11.13
C GLY A 294 -8.45 1.57 -10.48
N THR A 295 -7.30 0.93 -10.69
CA THR A 295 -7.04 -0.44 -10.21
C THR A 295 -5.65 -0.58 -9.63
N LEU A 296 -5.49 -1.43 -8.62
CA LEU A 296 -4.21 -1.96 -8.17
C LEU A 296 -4.00 -3.36 -8.76
N THR A 297 -2.87 -3.61 -9.40
CA THR A 297 -2.41 -4.96 -9.80
C THR A 297 -1.16 -5.32 -9.01
N HIS A 298 -1.24 -6.35 -8.16
CA HIS A 298 -0.15 -6.81 -7.33
C HIS A 298 0.50 -8.06 -7.93
N VAL A 299 1.71 -7.90 -8.46
CA VAL A 299 2.55 -8.95 -9.03
C VAL A 299 3.57 -9.38 -7.98
N MET A 300 3.69 -10.69 -7.77
CA MET A 300 4.47 -11.28 -6.68
C MET A 300 5.57 -12.17 -7.24
N GLY A 301 6.75 -12.13 -6.62
CA GLY A 301 7.85 -13.06 -6.86
C GLY A 301 7.67 -14.32 -6.02
N ASP A 302 8.39 -14.43 -4.91
CA ASP A 302 8.20 -15.49 -3.93
C ASP A 302 6.99 -15.18 -3.06
N ALA A 303 5.88 -15.90 -3.24
CA ALA A 303 4.70 -15.81 -2.39
C ALA A 303 4.65 -17.00 -1.45
N HIS A 304 4.62 -16.73 -0.14
CA HIS A 304 4.82 -17.76 0.86
C HIS A 304 3.97 -17.61 2.11
N VAL A 305 3.77 -18.73 2.77
CA VAL A 305 3.16 -18.87 4.09
C VAL A 305 4.22 -19.45 5.02
N TYR A 306 4.47 -18.78 6.14
CA TYR A 306 5.31 -19.34 7.21
C TYR A 306 4.61 -20.52 7.88
N LEU A 307 5.39 -21.53 8.27
CA LEU A 307 4.84 -22.75 8.86
C LEU A 307 4.05 -22.49 10.16
N ASP A 308 4.46 -21.49 10.94
CA ASP A 308 3.76 -21.10 12.18
C ASP A 308 2.51 -20.22 11.94
N HIS A 309 2.17 -19.93 10.68
CA HIS A 309 0.95 -19.21 10.29
C HIS A 309 -0.14 -20.12 9.71
N VAL A 310 0.15 -21.42 9.47
CA VAL A 310 -0.76 -22.34 8.79
C VAL A 310 -2.12 -22.41 9.49
N ASP A 311 -2.17 -22.76 10.77
CA ASP A 311 -3.43 -22.87 11.53
C ASP A 311 -4.25 -21.56 11.53
N ALA A 312 -3.55 -20.43 11.63
CA ALA A 312 -4.16 -19.10 11.61
C ALA A 312 -4.80 -18.79 10.24
N LEU A 313 -4.13 -19.18 9.16
CA LEU A 313 -4.60 -18.98 7.80
C LEU A 313 -5.70 -19.97 7.43
N GLU A 314 -5.66 -21.22 7.90
CA GLU A 314 -6.78 -22.17 7.76
C GLU A 314 -8.05 -21.61 8.40
N THR A 315 -7.94 -21.04 9.61
CA THR A 315 -9.05 -20.32 10.26
C THR A 315 -9.53 -19.12 9.43
N GLN A 316 -8.62 -18.41 8.76
CA GLN A 316 -8.99 -17.28 7.89
C GLN A 316 -9.73 -17.75 6.63
N LEU A 317 -9.34 -18.90 6.06
CA LEU A 317 -9.92 -19.47 4.84
C LEU A 317 -11.37 -19.94 5.01
N GLU A 318 -11.84 -20.14 6.24
CA GLU A 318 -13.23 -20.47 6.56
C GLU A 318 -14.16 -19.24 6.56
N ARG A 319 -13.60 -18.02 6.54
CA ARG A 319 -14.38 -16.79 6.66
C ARG A 319 -14.81 -16.27 5.30
N THR A 320 -16.10 -15.99 5.16
CA THR A 320 -16.65 -15.31 3.98
C THR A 320 -16.21 -13.84 3.95
N PRO A 321 -15.60 -13.35 2.85
CA PRO A 321 -15.33 -11.93 2.66
C PRO A 321 -16.59 -11.07 2.80
N ARG A 322 -16.42 -9.89 3.38
CA ARG A 322 -17.41 -8.82 3.46
C ARG A 322 -17.03 -7.69 2.50
N PRO A 323 -17.95 -6.78 2.15
CA PRO A 323 -17.65 -5.68 1.24
C PRO A 323 -16.44 -4.87 1.69
N PHE A 324 -15.57 -4.52 0.73
CA PHE A 324 -14.50 -3.56 0.99
C PHE A 324 -15.05 -2.20 1.43
N PRO A 325 -14.36 -1.50 2.34
CA PRO A 325 -14.78 -0.19 2.79
C PRO A 325 -14.57 0.88 1.70
N GLU A 326 -15.29 1.99 1.87
CA GLU A 326 -15.05 3.21 1.10
C GLU A 326 -13.87 4.00 1.70
N ILE A 327 -13.25 4.84 0.88
CA ILE A 327 -12.23 5.79 1.33
C ILE A 327 -12.62 7.21 0.98
N ASP A 328 -12.51 8.10 1.96
CA ASP A 328 -12.73 9.52 1.83
C ASP A 328 -11.45 10.27 2.22
N ILE A 329 -11.06 11.25 1.40
CA ILE A 329 -9.85 12.05 1.61
C ILE A 329 -10.30 13.47 1.94
N ASP A 330 -10.20 13.82 3.21
CA ASP A 330 -10.57 15.12 3.76
C ASP A 330 -9.46 16.15 3.53
N ARG A 331 -9.25 16.49 2.25
CA ARG A 331 -8.25 17.46 1.82
C ARG A 331 -8.76 18.28 0.64
N GLU A 332 -9.36 19.43 0.93
CA GLU A 332 -10.01 20.29 -0.07
C GLU A 332 -9.07 20.84 -1.13
N ASP A 333 -7.83 21.21 -0.75
CA ASP A 333 -6.83 21.76 -1.69
C ASP A 333 -6.20 20.68 -2.59
N ARG A 334 -6.59 19.42 -2.38
CA ARG A 334 -6.06 18.23 -3.03
C ARG A 334 -4.54 18.13 -2.92
N GLY A 335 -3.90 18.83 -1.99
CA GLY A 335 -2.46 18.93 -1.88
C GLY A 335 -1.77 19.64 -3.06
N GLN A 336 -2.50 20.18 -4.04
CA GLN A 336 -1.93 20.92 -5.20
C GLN A 336 -0.84 20.16 -6.00
N GLY A 337 -0.78 18.83 -5.91
CA GLY A 337 0.31 18.01 -6.45
C GLY A 337 1.52 17.87 -5.53
N ILE A 338 1.31 18.03 -4.22
CA ILE A 338 2.26 17.80 -3.14
C ILE A 338 1.59 16.83 -2.16
N ILE A 339 2.27 15.73 -1.85
CA ILE A 339 1.79 14.73 -0.89
C ILE A 339 2.58 14.72 0.43
N ASP A 340 3.57 15.61 0.55
CA ASP A 340 4.27 15.91 1.79
C ASP A 340 3.33 16.53 2.84
N GLY A 341 3.50 16.17 4.10
CA GLY A 341 2.75 16.75 5.22
C GLY A 341 1.29 16.30 5.33
N TRP A 342 0.89 15.28 4.56
CA TRP A 342 -0.39 14.60 4.75
C TRP A 342 -0.42 13.91 6.11
N LYS A 343 -1.60 13.86 6.73
CA LYS A 343 -1.83 13.37 8.09
C LYS A 343 -2.79 12.19 8.09
N VAL A 344 -2.72 11.39 9.15
CA VAL A 344 -3.51 10.17 9.30
C VAL A 344 -5.02 10.49 9.30
N GLU A 345 -5.41 11.62 9.91
CA GLU A 345 -6.82 12.01 10.09
C GLU A 345 -7.51 12.43 8.79
N GLU A 346 -6.73 12.79 7.77
CA GLU A 346 -7.23 13.20 6.46
C GLU A 346 -7.64 11.99 5.59
N LEU A 347 -7.29 10.77 6.01
CA LEU A 347 -7.51 9.52 5.25
C LEU A 347 -8.55 8.66 5.98
N LYS A 348 -9.84 8.88 5.67
CA LYS A 348 -10.97 8.27 6.37
C LYS A 348 -11.43 7.00 5.66
N VAL A 349 -11.57 5.91 6.40
CA VAL A 349 -12.09 4.63 5.90
C VAL A 349 -13.48 4.40 6.46
N LEU A 350 -14.46 4.29 5.57
CA LEU A 350 -15.89 4.26 5.90
C LEU A 350 -16.45 2.86 5.70
N GLY A 351 -17.24 2.37 6.65
CA GLY A 351 -17.93 1.08 6.54
C GLY A 351 -17.02 -0.15 6.65
N TYR A 352 -15.85 -0.04 7.27
CA TYR A 352 -14.96 -1.20 7.47
C TYR A 352 -15.49 -2.14 8.57
N ASP A 353 -16.10 -3.24 8.15
CA ASP A 353 -16.65 -4.28 9.02
C ASP A 353 -15.92 -5.63 8.83
N PRO A 354 -14.65 -5.77 9.25
CA PRO A 354 -13.93 -7.03 9.10
C PRO A 354 -14.32 -8.03 10.20
N TRP A 355 -14.06 -9.31 9.92
CA TRP A 355 -13.94 -10.33 10.96
C TRP A 355 -12.87 -9.96 11.99
N LYS A 356 -12.92 -10.61 13.16
CA LYS A 356 -11.95 -10.39 14.25
C LYS A 356 -10.51 -10.62 13.78
N GLY A 357 -9.56 -9.95 14.43
CA GLY A 357 -8.14 -10.19 14.20
C GLY A 357 -7.76 -11.65 14.43
N ILE A 358 -6.70 -12.08 13.74
CA ILE A 358 -6.06 -13.39 13.95
C ILE A 358 -4.60 -13.09 14.28
N SER A 359 -4.12 -13.58 15.42
CA SER A 359 -2.74 -13.36 15.85
C SER A 359 -1.79 -14.21 15.01
N MET A 360 -0.74 -13.59 14.49
CA MET A 360 0.36 -14.23 13.78
C MET A 360 1.66 -13.55 14.20
N LYS A 361 2.71 -14.34 14.42
CA LYS A 361 4.01 -13.82 14.85
C LYS A 361 4.80 -13.35 13.63
N MET A 362 5.49 -12.22 13.76
CA MET A 362 6.43 -11.80 12.73
C MET A 362 7.70 -12.65 12.83
N SER A 363 8.14 -13.23 11.72
CA SER A 363 9.40 -13.96 11.63
C SER A 363 10.53 -12.95 11.38
N VAL A 364 11.34 -12.71 12.40
CA VAL A 364 12.45 -11.73 12.36
C VAL A 364 13.74 -12.40 11.91
#